data_AF-X1J969-F1
#
_entry.id   AF-X1J969-F1
#
_cell.length_a   1.000
_cell.length_b   1.000
_cell.length_c   1.000
_cell.angle_alpha   90.00
_cell.angle_beta   90.00
_cell.angle_gamma   90.00
#
_symmetry.space_group_name_H-M   'P 1'
#
loop_
_entity.id
_entity.type
_entity.pdbx_description
1 polymer ?
#
loop_
_entity_poly.entity_id
_entity_poly.type
_entity_poly.pdbx_seq_one_letter_code
_entity_poly.pdbx_strand_id
1 'polypeptide(L)' 'MEKMLAAVFHKDNKIGGEIKLEEVDIPQITKSDQVLVEIKACGICGTDLKIMEGGHP' A
#
# COMPACT_ATOMS: atom_id res chain seq x y z
N MET A 1 -12.32 6.52 14.76
CA MET A 1 -10.88 6.43 14.46
C MET A 1 -10.64 7.24 13.20
N GLU A 2 -9.57 8.01 13.14
CA GLU A 2 -9.22 8.78 11.95
C GLU A 2 -8.78 7.83 10.81
N LYS A 3 -9.16 8.16 9.58
CA LYS A 3 -8.90 7.37 8.38
C LYS A 3 -7.95 8.14 7.45
N MET A 4 -7.26 7.41 6.58
CA MET A 4 -6.45 7.96 5.49
C MET A 4 -6.75 7.23 4.19
N LEU A 5 -6.59 7.95 3.07
CA LEU A 5 -6.66 7.36 1.74
C LEU A 5 -5.38 6.57 1.43
N ALA A 6 -5.51 5.32 0.99
CA ALA A 6 -4.41 4.48 0.58
C ALA A 6 -4.68 3.76 -0.75
N ALA A 7 -3.62 3.50 -1.51
CA ALA A 7 -3.63 2.61 -2.66
C ALA A 7 -3.38 1.16 -2.19
N VAL A 8 -4.44 0.37 -2.05
CA VAL A 8 -4.40 -0.99 -1.49
C VAL A 8 -4.38 -2.01 -2.62
N PHE A 9 -3.41 -2.91 -2.61
CA PHE A 9 -3.33 -4.02 -3.57
C PHE A 9 -4.25 -5.18 -3.16
N HIS A 10 -5.12 -5.59 -4.09
CA HIS A 10 -6.00 -6.74 -3.99
C HIS A 10 -5.55 -7.82 -4.95
N LYS A 11 -5.00 -8.90 -4.40
CA LYS A 11 -4.59 -10.06 -5.20
C LYS A 11 -5.83 -10.75 -5.80
N ASP A 12 -5.82 -10.96 -7.11
CA ASP A 12 -6.80 -11.82 -7.79
C ASP A 12 -6.40 -13.29 -7.60
N ASN A 13 -7.36 -14.21 -7.68
CA ASN A 13 -7.19 -15.66 -7.53
C ASN A 13 -6.36 -16.33 -8.64
N LYS A 14 -5.68 -15.54 -9.47
CA LYS A 14 -4.89 -16.00 -10.62
C LYS A 14 -3.40 -15.75 -10.36
N ILE A 15 -2.85 -14.71 -10.97
CA ILE A 15 -1.41 -14.46 -11.06
C ILE A 15 -1.08 -13.09 -10.45
N GLY A 16 -1.85 -12.05 -10.75
CA GLY A 16 -1.64 -10.68 -10.28
C GLY A 16 -2.78 -10.12 -9.42
N GLY A 17 -2.95 -8.80 -9.44
CA GLY A 17 -4.02 -8.13 -8.71
C GLY A 17 -4.22 -6.69 -9.16
N GLU A 18 -5.14 -6.00 -8.50
CA GLU A 18 -5.50 -4.61 -8.80
C GLU A 18 -5.28 -3.71 -7.58
N ILE A 19 -4.99 -2.43 -7.83
CA ILE A 19 -4.91 -1.42 -6.78
C ILE A 19 -6.25 -0.71 -6.68
N LYS A 20 -6.77 -0.59 -5.45
CA LYS A 20 -7.98 0.18 -5.13
C LYS A 20 -7.64 1.31 -4.17
N LEU A 21 -8.29 2.45 -4.35
CA LEU A 21 -8.22 3.54 -3.39
C LEU A 21 -9.22 3.30 -2.28
N GLU A 22 -8.73 3.24 -1.04
CA GLU A 22 -9.53 2.88 0.13
C GLU A 22 -9.23 3.77 1.33
N GLU A 23 -10.25 3.99 2.16
CA GLU A 23 -10.13 4.62 3.48
C GLU A 23 -9.70 3.56 4.51
N VAL A 24 -8.46 3.66 4.99
CA VAL A 24 -7.88 2.73 5.98
C VAL A 24 -7.59 3.47 7.29
N ASP A 25 -7.49 2.75 8.41
CA ASP A 25 -7.13 3.39 9.68
C ASP A 25 -5.71 3.96 9.64
N ILE A 26 -5.51 5.14 10.23
CA ILE A 26 -4.18 5.72 10.36
C ILE A 26 -3.35 4.81 11.28
N PRO A 27 -2.16 4.35 10.83
CA PRO A 27 -1.31 3.48 11.63
C PRO A 27 -0.84 4.17 12.90
N GLN A 28 -0.76 3.41 13.99
CA GLN A 28 -0.32 3.91 15.30
C GLN A 28 1.08 3.39 15.62
N ILE A 29 1.88 4.24 16.28
CA ILE A 29 3.21 3.86 16.78
C ILE A 29 3.02 2.87 17.94
N THR A 30 3.59 1.68 17.82
CA THR A 30 3.51 0.60 18.82
C THR A 30 4.86 0.27 19.47
N LYS A 31 5.96 0.75 18.88
CA LYS A 31 7.33 0.55 19.35
C LYS A 31 8.10 1.86 19.28
N SER A 32 9.10 2.01 20.15
CA SER A 32 9.89 3.25 20.30
C SER A 32 10.73 3.63 19.08
N ASP A 33 10.99 2.67 18.19
CA ASP A 33 11.80 2.82 16.99
C ASP A 33 10.98 3.04 15.71
N GLN A 34 9.65 3.15 15.83
CA GLN A 34 8.77 3.44 14.71
C GLN A 34 8.59 4.94 14.51
N VAL A 35 8.52 5.36 13.25
CA VAL A 35 8.23 6.74 12.85
C VAL A 35 6.99 6.73 11.96
N LEU A 36 6.05 7.60 12.29
CA LEU A 36 4.88 7.86 11.45
C LEU A 36 5.17 9.04 10.51
N VAL A 37 4.98 8.84 9.22
CA VAL A 37 5.29 9.84 8.19
C VAL A 37 4.04 10.17 7.39
N GLU A 38 3.76 11.46 7.22
CA GLU A 38 2.72 11.93 6.30
C GLU A 38 3.27 11.97 4.87
N ILE A 39 2.76 11.10 4.00
CA ILE A 39 3.21 11.00 2.62
C ILE A 39 2.61 12.15 1.78
N LYS A 40 3.47 13.04 1.27
CA LYS A 40 3.05 14.14 0.38
C LYS A 40 3.06 13.75 -1.10
N ALA A 41 3.94 12.83 -1.48
CA ALA A 41 4.05 12.28 -2.83
C ALA A 41 4.78 10.93 -2.78
N CYS A 42 4.48 10.05 -3.73
CA CYS A 42 5.20 8.80 -3.96
C CYS A 42 5.37 8.60 -5.48
N GLY A 43 6.53 8.11 -5.90
CA GLY A 43 6.78 7.73 -7.29
C GLY A 43 6.36 6.28 -7.54
N ILE A 44 5.96 5.97 -8.77
CA ILE A 44 5.70 4.60 -9.21
C ILE A 44 6.98 4.02 -9.80
N CYS A 45 7.43 2.90 -9.25
CA CYS A 45 8.58 2.15 -9.74
C CYS A 45 8.13 1.01 -10.68
N GLY A 46 9.01 0.56 -11.57
CA GLY A 46 8.73 -0.60 -12.41
C GLY A 46 8.44 -1.89 -11.61
N THR A 47 8.99 -2.00 -10.40
CA THR A 47 8.70 -3.11 -9.48
C THR A 47 7.24 -3.12 -9.03
N ASP A 48 6.62 -1.96 -8.83
CA ASP A 48 5.20 -1.88 -8.43
C ASP A 48 4.29 -2.51 -9.49
N LEU A 49 4.59 -2.22 -10.77
CA LEU A 49 3.89 -2.82 -11.90
C LEU A 49 4.13 -4.34 -11.98
N LYS A 50 5.36 -4.79 -11.70
CA LYS A 50 5.67 -6.22 -11.67
C LYS A 50 4.94 -6.97 -10.57
N ILE A 51 4.74 -6.35 -9.40
CA ILE A 51 3.91 -6.91 -8.32
C ILE A 51 2.45 -7.04 -8.80
N MET A 52 1.91 -6.01 -9.45
CA MET A 52 0.54 -6.06 -10.00
C MET A 52 0.35 -7.16 -11.04
N GLU A 53 1.37 -7.46 -11.83
CA GLU A 53 1.39 -8.54 -12.82
C GLU A 53 1.62 -9.93 -12.21
N GLY A 54 1.94 -10.05 -10.92
CA GLY A 54 2.25 -11.32 -10.26
C GLY A 54 3.69 -11.80 -10.40
N GLY A 55 4.60 -10.91 -10.82
CA GLY A 55 6.02 -11.20 -11.05
C GLY A 55 6.91 -11.12 -9.80
N HIS A 56 6.33 -10.90 -8.61
CA HIS A 56 7.04 -10.84 -7.33
C HIS A 56 6.15 -11.43 -6.21
N PRO A 57 6.70 -12.25 -5.29
CA PRO A 57 5.94 -12.91 -4.22
C PRO A 57 5.22 -11.96 -3.27
#